data_AF-A0A1J5D3V1-F1
#
_entry.id   AF-A0A1J5D3V1-F1
#
_cell.length_a   1.000
_cell.length_b   1.000
_cell.length_c   1.000
_cell.angle_alpha   90.00
_cell.angle_beta   90.00
_cell.angle_gamma   90.00
#
_symmetry.space_group_name_H-M   'P 1'
#
loop_
_entity.id
_entity.type
_entity.pdbx_description
1 polymer ?
#
loop_
_entity_poly.entity_id
_entity_poly.type
_entity_poly.pdbx_seq_one_letter_code
_entity_poly.pdbx_strand_id
1 'polypeptide(L)' 'MPCPNCQSTAVYSVKFTWWGGVLGPKMLNHTQCTNCNTTYNGKTGKSNTQGIVVYSLVIFAVVFLLYFLFFGGLT' A
#
# COMPACT_ATOMS: atom_id res chain seq x y z
N MET A 1 15.22 0.94 7.09
CA MET A 1 15.38 -0.42 7.64
C MET A 1 16.06 -1.31 6.60
N PRO A 2 17.10 -2.10 6.94
CA PRO A 2 17.63 -3.14 6.06
C PRO A 2 16.53 -4.12 5.63
N CYS A 3 16.72 -4.79 4.51
CA CYS A 3 15.76 -5.78 4.03
C CYS A 3 15.65 -6.94 5.04
N PRO A 4 14.44 -7.30 5.50
CA PRO A 4 14.26 -8.38 6.48
C PRO A 4 14.62 -9.76 5.93
N ASN A 5 14.64 -9.93 4.60
CA ASN A 5 14.90 -11.20 3.93
C ASN A 5 16.40 -11.43 3.67
N CYS A 6 17.11 -10.44 3.14
CA CYS A 6 18.52 -10.59 2.75
C CYS A 6 19.49 -9.61 3.44
N GLN A 7 19.02 -8.81 4.39
CA GLN A 7 19.81 -7.82 5.15
C GLN A 7 20.49 -6.72 4.31
N SER A 8 20.22 -6.64 3.00
CA SER A 8 20.72 -5.57 2.14
C SER A 8 20.18 -4.20 2.57
N THR A 9 21.04 -3.18 2.49
CA THR A 9 20.69 -1.77 2.68
C THR A 9 20.28 -1.08 1.37
N ALA A 10 20.48 -1.74 0.22
CA ALA A 10 20.04 -1.26 -1.08
C ALA A 10 18.53 -1.48 -1.25
N VAL A 11 17.77 -0.45 -0.90
CA VAL A 11 16.30 -0.47 -0.85
C VAL A 11 15.76 0.85 -1.39
N TYR A 12 14.57 0.83 -2.01
CA TYR A 12 13.93 2.04 -2.53
C TYR A 12 12.45 2.08 -2.19
N SER A 13 11.92 3.29 -2.00
CA SER A 13 10.50 3.51 -1.80
C SER A 13 9.73 3.32 -3.11
N VAL A 14 8.74 2.44 -3.09
CA VAL A 14 7.89 2.19 -4.26
C VAL A 14 7.01 3.40 -4.49
N LYS A 15 7.01 3.93 -5.72
CA LYS A 15 6.27 5.15 -6.07
C LYS A 15 4.83 4.89 -6.52
N PHE A 16 4.55 3.69 -6.99
CA PHE A 16 3.25 3.31 -7.53
C PHE A 16 2.99 1.82 -7.32
N THR A 17 1.75 1.45 -6.98
CA THR A 17 1.26 0.08 -7.01
C THR A 17 -0.10 0.02 -7.69
N TRP A 18 -0.42 -1.10 -8.33
CA TRP A 18 -1.72 -1.29 -8.99
C TRP A 18 -2.90 -1.26 -7.99
N TRP A 19 -2.69 -1.69 -6.74
CA TRP A 19 -3.72 -1.72 -5.70
C TRP A 19 -3.86 -0.40 -4.93
N GLY A 20 -2.87 0.49 -5.00
CA GLY A 20 -2.82 1.70 -4.17
C GLY A 20 -2.47 2.99 -4.91
N GLY A 21 -2.29 2.93 -6.23
CA GLY A 21 -1.82 4.04 -7.03
C GLY A 21 -0.53 4.64 -6.46
N VAL A 22 -0.45 5.97 -6.46
CA VAL A 22 0.67 6.73 -5.85
C VAL A 22 0.50 6.85 -4.32
N LEU A 23 -0.74 6.78 -3.83
CA LEU A 23 -1.06 7.09 -2.43
C LEU A 23 -0.75 5.92 -1.48
N GLY A 24 -1.19 4.71 -1.84
CA GLY A 24 -1.04 3.50 -1.02
C GLY A 24 0.41 3.22 -0.61
N PRO A 25 1.37 3.18 -1.55
CA PRO A 25 2.78 2.97 -1.24
C PRO A 25 3.33 4.03 -0.29
N LYS A 26 2.94 5.29 -0.45
CA LYS A 26 3.37 6.40 0.39
C LYS A 26 2.82 6.28 1.81
N MET A 27 1.54 5.97 1.98
CA MET A 27 0.92 5.82 3.30
C MET A 27 1.47 4.62 4.08
N LEU A 28 1.71 3.51 3.39
CA LEU A 28 2.20 2.27 4.02
C LEU A 28 3.72 2.19 4.09
N ASN A 29 4.45 3.24 3.70
CA ASN A 29 5.92 3.24 3.61
C ASN A 29 6.41 2.00 2.84
N HIS A 30 5.76 1.69 1.72
CA HIS A 30 6.03 0.49 0.94
C HIS A 30 7.40 0.61 0.27
N THR A 31 8.30 -0.25 0.67
CA THR A 31 9.70 -0.27 0.24
C THR A 31 10.00 -1.62 -0.40
N GLN A 32 10.80 -1.62 -1.45
CA GLN A 32 11.29 -2.83 -2.11
C GLN A 32 12.81 -2.90 -2.00
N CYS A 33 13.33 -4.10 -1.73
CA CYS A 33 14.76 -4.35 -1.78
C CYS A 33 15.22 -4.51 -3.24
N THR A 34 16.30 -3.82 -3.61
CA THR A 34 16.89 -3.92 -4.95
C THR A 34 17.56 -5.28 -5.19
N ASN A 35 17.99 -5.97 -4.13
CA ASN A 35 18.72 -7.23 -4.25
C ASN A 35 17.81 -8.47 -4.34
N CYS A 36 16.83 -8.60 -3.43
CA CYS A 36 15.96 -9.79 -3.38
C CYS A 36 14.48 -9.52 -3.74
N ASN A 37 14.14 -8.30 -4.13
CA ASN A 37 12.77 -7.87 -4.47
C ASN A 37 11.72 -8.00 -3.36
N THR A 38 12.09 -8.34 -2.14
CA THR A 38 11.17 -8.37 -1.01
C THR A 38 10.57 -6.98 -0.78
N THR A 39 9.25 -6.92 -0.74
CA THR A 39 8.49 -5.73 -0.38
C THR A 39 8.09 -5.75 1.08
N TYR A 40 8.25 -4.64 1.78
CA TYR A 40 7.97 -4.54 3.21
C TYR A 40 7.75 -3.07 3.61
N ASN A 41 7.47 -2.85 4.89
CA ASN A 41 7.35 -1.51 5.46
C ASN A 41 8.74 -0.94 5.78
N GLY A 42 9.15 0.11 5.09
CA GLY A 42 10.48 0.72 5.24
C GLY A 42 10.78 1.27 6.65
N LYS A 43 9.75 1.52 7.47
CA LYS A 43 9.89 1.97 8.86
C LYS A 43 10.02 0.80 9.85
N THR A 44 9.24 -0.27 9.68
CA THR A 44 9.14 -1.34 10.68
C THR A 44 9.80 -2.66 10.27
N GLY A 45 10.15 -2.84 9.00
CA GLY A 45 10.65 -4.12 8.48
C GLY A 45 9.57 -5.19 8.30
N LYS A 46 8.31 -4.95 8.71
CA LYS A 46 7.22 -5.91 8.64
C LYS A 46 6.55 -5.93 7.27
N SER A 47 5.80 -6.99 6.98
CA SER A 47 4.93 -7.04 5.79
C SER A 47 3.86 -5.94 5.84
N ASN A 48 3.56 -5.36 4.68
CA ASN A 48 2.49 -4.39 4.50
C ASN A 48 1.13 -5.03 4.18
N THR A 49 1.01 -6.36 4.12
CA THR A 49 -0.26 -7.03 3.72
C THR A 49 -1.47 -6.57 4.51
N GLN A 50 -1.37 -6.54 5.85
CA GLN A 50 -2.49 -6.09 6.70
C GLN A 50 -2.85 -4.62 6.43
N GLY A 51 -1.84 -3.76 6.26
CA GLY A 51 -2.04 -2.35 5.93
C GLY A 51 -2.69 -2.15 4.55
N ILE A 52 -2.32 -2.98 3.56
CA ILE A 52 -2.93 -2.99 2.22
C ILE A 52 -4.41 -3.36 2.31
N VAL A 53 -4.74 -4.41 3.06
CA VAL A 53 -6.15 -4.84 3.24
C VAL A 53 -6.98 -3.71 3.86
N VAL A 54 -6.50 -3.10 4.94
CA VAL A 54 -7.21 -1.98 5.59
C VAL A 54 -7.35 -0.79 4.63
N TYR A 55 -6.27 -0.43 3.92
CA TYR A 55 -6.30 0.64 2.92
C TYR A 55 -7.35 0.36 1.84
N SER A 56 -7.37 -0.84 1.28
CA SER A 56 -8.32 -1.22 0.23
C SER A 56 -9.76 -1.21 0.71
N LEU A 57 -10.05 -1.68 1.94
CA LEU A 57 -11.39 -1.64 2.53
C LEU A 57 -11.88 -0.20 2.74
N VAL A 58 -11.01 0.69 3.23
CA VAL A 58 -11.36 2.10 3.42
C VAL A 58 -11.66 2.78 2.10
N ILE A 59 -10.80 2.59 1.08
CA ILE A 59 -11.04 3.16 -0.26
C ILE A 59 -12.35 2.63 -0.84
N PHE A 60 -12.60 1.33 -0.73
CA PHE A 60 -13.84 0.72 -1.21
C PHE A 60 -15.07 1.31 -0.52
N ALA A 61 -15.05 1.43 0.81
CA ALA A 61 -16.16 2.01 1.57
C ALA A 61 -16.42 3.48 1.21
N VAL A 62 -15.36 4.28 1.03
CA VAL A 62 -15.48 5.69 0.60
C VAL A 62 -16.07 5.78 -0.80
N VAL A 63 -15.56 5.01 -1.77
CA VAL A 63 -16.10 5.01 -3.14
C VAL A 63 -17.55 4.53 -3.17
N PHE A 64 -17.88 3.48 -2.42
CA PHE A 64 -19.25 2.96 -2.32
C PHE A 64 -20.21 4.00 -1.73
N LEU A 65 -19.81 4.67 -0.65
CA LEU A 65 -20.61 5.72 -0.02
C LEU A 65 -20.79 6.92 -0.96
N LEU A 66 -19.73 7.38 -1.62
CA LEU A 66 -19.83 8.47 -2.61
C LEU A 66 -20.76 8.07 -3.77
N TYR A 67 -20.61 6.85 -4.29
CA TYR A 67 -21.50 6.34 -5.33
C TYR A 67 -22.97 6.38 -4.88
N PHE A 68 -23.26 5.90 -3.68
CA PHE A 68 -24.63 5.91 -3.15
C PHE A 68 -25.17 7.33 -2.93
N LEU A 69 -24.35 8.27 -2.45
CA LEU A 69 -24.77 9.67 -2.27
C LEU A 69 -25.07 10.39 -3.59
N PHE A 70 -24.31 10.12 -4.65
CA PHE A 70 -24.49 10.79 -5.95
C PHE A 70 -25.50 10.08 -6.86
N PHE A 71 -25.59 8.75 -6.79
CA PHE A 71 -26.36 7.93 -7.74
C PHE A 71 -27.44 7.07 -7.09
N GLY A 72 -27.45 6.90 -5.77
CA GLY A 72 -28.45 6.09 -5.05
C GLY A 72 -29.86 6.67 -5.02
N GLY A 73 -30.04 7.94 -5.41
CA GLY A 73 -31.36 8.55 -5.62
C GLY A 73 -31.89 8.46 -7.07
N LEU A 74 -31.14 7.83 -7.99
CA LEU A 74 -31.48 7.70 -9.41
C LEU A 74 -32.04 6.30 -9.79
N THR A 75 -32.27 5.43 -8.82
CA THR A 75 -32.93 4.11 -8.97
C THR A 75 -34.35 4.16 -8.43
#